data_AF-A0A1H4XI33-F1
#
_entry.id   AF-A0A1H4XI33-F1
#
_cell.length_a   1.000
_cell.length_b   1.000
_cell.length_c   1.000
_cell.angle_alpha   90.00
_cell.angle_beta   90.00
_cell.angle_gamma   90.00
#
_symmetry.space_group_name_H-M   'P 1'
#
loop_
_entity.id
_entity.type
_entity.pdbx_description
1 polymer ?
#
loop_
_entity_poly.entity_id
_entity_poly.type
_entity_poly.pdbx_seq_one_letter_code
_entity_poly.pdbx_strand_id
1 'polypeptide(L)'
;MSQQLSAEEVKKHNIERMSEALGTRYTARWQELAVLHLYWAEYKELFGTKPARIDLMNQAAPAFFHMLQEELWDNRLMHLARITDSPKSVGKDNLTVRNLPDLIDDARLKAKVAALVDIALDATKFCRDWRNRRIGHIDLALATGAPAAPLAETNRKQVNEALKAIADVMNALDAHYFDSETMYDRPVRMNGALEFLFVLNDGIKARDARDKRIEAGEYRTEDLTVDDV
;
A
#
# COMPACT_ATOMS: atom_id res chain seq x y z
N MET A 1 -23.30 20.54 -0.84
CA MET A 1 -22.08 21.32 -1.13
C MET A 1 -20.99 20.80 -0.22
N SER A 2 -20.00 20.06 -0.74
CA SER A 2 -18.85 19.64 0.08
C SER A 2 -17.93 20.85 0.25
N GLN A 3 -17.78 21.36 1.46
CA GLN A 3 -16.67 22.27 1.77
C GLN A 3 -15.37 21.49 1.57
N GLN A 4 -14.53 21.93 0.63
CA GLN A 4 -13.15 21.45 0.56
C GLN A 4 -12.38 22.10 1.72
N LEU A 5 -12.15 21.33 2.77
CA LEU A 5 -11.25 21.70 3.85
C LEU A 5 -9.80 21.42 3.41
N SER A 6 -8.91 22.35 3.72
CA SER A 6 -7.47 22.12 3.63
C SER A 6 -7.00 21.08 4.66
N ALA A 7 -5.80 20.52 4.45
CA ALA A 7 -5.23 19.53 5.36
C ALA A 7 -5.10 20.06 6.81
N GLU A 8 -4.78 21.35 6.97
CA GLU A 8 -4.68 22.00 8.28
C GLU A 8 -6.06 22.18 8.94
N GLU A 9 -7.10 22.51 8.16
CA GLU A 9 -8.47 22.60 8.68
C GLU A 9 -9.00 21.24 9.10
N VAL A 10 -8.74 20.17 8.34
CA VAL A 10 -9.09 18.79 8.72
C VAL A 10 -8.38 18.40 10.02
N LYS A 11 -7.08 18.67 10.12
CA LYS A 11 -6.31 18.38 11.33
C LYS A 11 -6.88 19.11 12.56
N LYS A 12 -7.18 20.40 12.41
CA LYS A 12 -7.78 21.20 13.49
C LYS A 12 -9.13 20.63 13.92
N HIS A 13 -9.98 20.28 12.96
CA HIS A 13 -11.27 19.66 13.22
C HIS A 13 -11.14 18.35 14.02
N ASN A 14 -10.19 17.50 13.65
CA ASN A 14 -9.93 16.24 14.36
C ASN A 14 -9.43 16.48 15.79
N ILE A 15 -8.55 17.46 16.00
CA ILE A 15 -8.06 17.86 17.34
C ILE A 15 -9.21 18.35 18.23
N GLU A 16 -10.12 19.16 17.68
CA GLU A 16 -11.29 19.67 18.41
C GLU A 16 -12.22 18.53 18.88
N ARG A 17 -12.32 17.44 18.12
CA ARG A 17 -13.20 16.30 18.45
C ARG A 17 -12.55 15.24 19.34
N MET A 18 -11.25 15.01 19.20
CA MET A 18 -10.57 13.83 19.77
C MET A 18 -9.57 14.17 20.87
N SER A 19 -9.35 15.45 21.21
CA SER A 19 -8.18 15.99 21.92
C SER A 19 -6.95 16.21 21.03
N GLU A 20 -6.02 17.04 21.50
CA GLU A 20 -4.78 17.36 20.79
C GLU A 20 -3.92 16.13 20.49
N ALA A 21 -3.73 15.25 21.50
CA ALA A 21 -2.86 14.10 21.37
C ALA A 21 -3.43 13.05 20.41
N LEU A 22 -4.71 12.66 20.59
CA LEU A 22 -5.36 11.66 19.74
C LEU A 22 -5.65 12.21 18.35
N GLY A 23 -6.20 13.42 18.23
CA GLY A 23 -6.55 14.03 16.94
C GLY A 23 -5.35 14.24 16.02
N THR A 24 -4.20 14.63 16.59
CA THR A 24 -2.94 14.76 15.82
C THR A 24 -2.47 13.42 15.27
N ARG A 25 -2.46 12.36 16.11
CA ARG A 25 -2.01 11.02 15.71
C ARG A 25 -2.98 10.35 14.75
N TYR A 26 -4.27 10.50 15.00
CA TYR A 26 -5.34 10.03 14.12
C TYR A 26 -5.19 10.64 12.73
N THR A 27 -5.02 11.95 12.61
CA THR A 27 -4.90 12.64 11.31
C THR A 27 -3.71 12.11 10.51
N ALA A 28 -2.54 12.01 11.14
CA ALA A 28 -1.34 11.49 10.49
C ALA A 28 -1.52 10.02 10.06
N ARG A 29 -2.13 9.19 10.93
CA ARG A 29 -2.37 7.78 10.64
C ARG A 29 -3.42 7.55 9.56
N TRP A 30 -4.47 8.35 9.54
CA TRP A 30 -5.50 8.30 8.49
C TRP A 30 -4.86 8.53 7.12
N GLN A 31 -3.99 9.54 6.98
CA GLN A 31 -3.29 9.86 5.74
C GLN A 31 -2.37 8.71 5.30
N GLU A 32 -1.58 8.15 6.22
CA GLU A 32 -0.71 7.00 5.93
C GLU A 32 -1.51 5.79 5.42
N LEU A 33 -2.63 5.48 6.08
CA LEU A 33 -3.48 4.35 5.72
C LEU A 33 -4.18 4.55 4.38
N ALA A 34 -4.70 5.74 4.11
CA ALA A 34 -5.32 6.08 2.83
C ALA A 34 -4.34 5.92 1.66
N VAL A 35 -3.10 6.42 1.80
CA VAL A 35 -2.05 6.25 0.79
C VAL A 35 -1.62 4.79 0.66
N LEU A 36 -1.56 4.04 1.76
CA LEU A 36 -1.24 2.62 1.73
C LEU A 36 -2.28 1.83 0.92
N HIS A 37 -3.57 2.06 1.16
CA HIS A 37 -4.66 1.46 0.40
C HIS A 37 -4.65 1.85 -1.08
N LEU A 38 -4.40 3.13 -1.37
CA LEU A 38 -4.24 3.64 -2.74
C LEU A 38 -3.17 2.85 -3.50
N TYR A 39 -1.96 2.75 -2.96
CA TYR A 39 -0.87 2.06 -3.63
C TYR A 39 -1.06 0.54 -3.68
N TRP A 40 -1.78 -0.02 -2.72
CA TRP A 40 -2.17 -1.42 -2.80
C TRP A 40 -3.19 -1.69 -3.92
N ALA A 41 -4.13 -0.75 -4.16
CA ALA A 41 -5.03 -0.85 -5.29
C ALA A 41 -4.26 -0.79 -6.62
N GLU A 42 -3.29 0.11 -6.75
CA GLU A 42 -2.39 0.19 -7.94
C GLU A 42 -1.63 -1.13 -8.15
N TYR A 43 -1.04 -1.69 -7.08
CA TYR A 43 -0.37 -2.98 -7.15
C TYR A 43 -1.29 -4.09 -7.63
N LYS A 44 -2.52 -4.17 -7.10
CA LYS A 44 -3.50 -5.16 -7.55
C LYS A 44 -3.93 -4.93 -9.00
N GLU A 45 -4.03 -3.68 -9.43
CA GLU A 45 -4.42 -3.36 -10.80
C GLU A 45 -3.37 -3.88 -11.80
N LEU A 46 -2.08 -3.67 -11.50
CA LEU A 46 -0.97 -4.18 -12.30
C LEU A 46 -0.81 -5.71 -12.20
N PHE A 47 -0.70 -6.24 -10.99
CA PHE A 47 -0.21 -7.61 -10.75
C PHE A 47 -1.26 -8.58 -10.20
N GLY A 48 -2.44 -8.10 -9.83
CA GLY A 48 -3.41 -8.81 -8.99
C GLY A 48 -4.65 -9.35 -9.67
N THR A 49 -5.02 -8.80 -10.83
CA THR A 49 -6.39 -8.88 -11.35
C THR A 49 -6.54 -9.74 -12.60
N LYS A 50 -5.67 -9.58 -13.59
CA LYS A 50 -5.81 -10.25 -14.90
C LYS A 50 -4.45 -10.76 -15.42
N PRO A 51 -4.32 -12.05 -15.77
CA PRO A 51 -3.10 -12.59 -16.37
C PRO A 51 -2.64 -11.81 -17.62
N ALA A 52 -3.58 -11.40 -18.47
CA ALA A 52 -3.27 -10.61 -19.67
C ALA A 52 -2.52 -9.28 -19.38
N ARG A 53 -2.65 -8.71 -18.18
CA ARG A 53 -1.88 -7.51 -17.79
C ARG A 53 -0.43 -7.85 -17.48
N ILE A 54 -0.19 -9.00 -16.84
CA ILE A 54 1.16 -9.53 -16.65
C ILE A 54 1.81 -9.82 -18.00
N ASP A 55 1.08 -10.45 -18.91
CA ASP A 55 1.59 -10.75 -20.25
C ASP A 55 1.96 -9.47 -21.01
N LEU A 56 1.09 -8.45 -20.95
CA LEU A 56 1.36 -7.15 -21.55
C LEU A 56 2.64 -6.50 -20.98
N MET A 57 2.78 -6.48 -19.66
CA MET A 57 3.96 -5.94 -18.99
C MET A 57 5.23 -6.73 -19.33
N ASN A 58 5.15 -8.05 -19.38
CA ASN A 58 6.26 -8.92 -19.77
C ASN A 58 6.67 -8.75 -21.25
N GLN A 59 5.74 -8.43 -22.14
CA GLN A 59 6.05 -8.11 -23.54
C GLN A 59 6.70 -6.73 -23.72
N ALA A 60 6.42 -5.79 -22.81
CA ALA A 60 6.95 -4.45 -22.86
C ALA A 60 8.36 -4.35 -22.25
N ALA A 61 8.50 -4.76 -20.99
CA ALA A 61 9.72 -4.56 -20.21
C ALA A 61 9.82 -5.56 -19.05
N PRO A 62 10.08 -6.86 -19.32
CA PRO A 62 9.92 -7.93 -18.34
C PRO A 62 10.80 -7.74 -17.09
N ALA A 63 12.07 -7.35 -17.28
CA ALA A 63 12.99 -7.12 -16.17
C ALA A 63 12.56 -5.93 -15.29
N PHE A 64 12.04 -4.85 -15.90
CA PHE A 64 11.56 -3.68 -15.17
C PHE A 64 10.33 -4.01 -14.34
N PHE A 65 9.34 -4.70 -14.91
CA PHE A 65 8.11 -5.03 -14.18
C PHE A 65 8.33 -6.11 -13.12
N HIS A 66 9.28 -7.02 -13.32
CA HIS A 66 9.70 -7.94 -12.27
C HIS A 66 10.26 -7.19 -11.06
N MET A 67 11.24 -6.31 -11.27
CA MET A 67 11.80 -5.46 -10.21
C MET A 67 10.72 -4.61 -9.54
N LEU A 68 9.84 -3.97 -10.32
CA LEU A 68 8.77 -3.13 -9.78
C LEU A 68 7.78 -3.94 -8.92
N GLN A 69 7.45 -5.17 -9.32
CA GLN A 69 6.57 -6.04 -8.56
C GLN A 69 7.19 -6.38 -7.19
N GLU A 70 8.47 -6.73 -7.15
CA GLU A 70 9.19 -7.04 -5.91
C GLU A 70 9.28 -5.82 -4.99
N GLU A 71 9.71 -4.68 -5.52
CA GLU A 71 9.86 -3.43 -4.76
C GLU A 71 8.54 -2.94 -4.16
N LEU A 72 7.46 -2.97 -4.95
CA LEU A 72 6.14 -2.58 -4.44
C LEU A 72 5.66 -3.54 -3.37
N TRP A 73 5.83 -4.85 -3.57
CA TRP A 73 5.42 -5.87 -2.60
C TRP A 73 6.11 -5.70 -1.25
N ASP A 74 7.44 -5.67 -1.25
CA ASP A 74 8.25 -5.53 -0.03
C ASP A 74 7.93 -4.22 0.69
N ASN A 75 7.75 -3.13 -0.07
CA ASN A 75 7.36 -1.86 0.50
C ASN A 75 5.98 -1.91 1.18
N ARG A 76 5.00 -2.64 0.63
CA ARG A 76 3.68 -2.82 1.28
C ARG A 76 3.79 -3.60 2.59
N LEU A 77 4.57 -4.68 2.61
CA LEU A 77 4.80 -5.47 3.83
C LEU A 77 5.50 -4.64 4.91
N MET A 78 6.54 -3.88 4.53
CA MET A 78 7.24 -2.98 5.44
C MET A 78 6.31 -1.90 6.02
N HIS A 79 5.44 -1.29 5.20
CA HIS A 79 4.51 -0.27 5.68
C HIS A 79 3.49 -0.85 6.67
N LEU A 80 2.90 -2.02 6.38
CA LEU A 80 2.00 -2.73 7.31
C LEU A 80 2.68 -3.06 8.65
N ALA A 81 3.95 -3.50 8.60
CA ALA A 81 4.71 -3.76 9.81
C ALA A 81 4.88 -2.48 10.66
N ARG A 82 5.26 -1.36 10.03
CA ARG A 82 5.44 -0.05 10.71
C ARG A 82 4.17 0.46 11.38
N ILE A 83 3.01 0.30 10.73
CA ILE A 83 1.73 0.75 11.29
C ILE A 83 1.40 0.04 12.61
N THR A 84 1.85 -1.20 12.77
CA THR A 84 1.56 -2.09 13.91
C THR A 84 2.78 -2.33 14.80
N ASP A 85 3.86 -1.56 14.62
CA ASP A 85 5.09 -1.70 15.39
C ASP A 85 4.95 -1.26 16.84
N SER A 86 5.97 -1.60 17.64
CA SER A 86 6.13 -1.07 19.00
C SER A 86 5.96 0.46 19.04
N PRO A 87 5.27 1.02 20.05
CA PRO A 87 5.16 2.46 20.26
C PRO A 87 6.49 3.19 20.41
N LYS A 88 7.56 2.48 20.77
CA LYS A 88 8.91 3.03 20.87
C LYS A 88 9.94 2.12 20.20
N SER A 89 10.93 2.73 19.57
CA SER A 89 12.12 2.08 19.02
C SER A 89 13.36 2.90 19.34
N VAL A 90 14.37 2.28 19.97
CA VAL A 90 15.65 2.94 20.32
C VAL A 90 15.44 4.29 21.02
N GLY A 91 14.51 4.32 21.99
CA GLY A 91 14.19 5.52 22.78
C GLY A 91 13.31 6.57 22.08
N LYS A 92 12.98 6.41 20.80
CA LYS A 92 12.11 7.34 20.04
C LYS A 92 10.68 6.80 19.95
N ASP A 93 9.71 7.70 19.96
CA ASP A 93 8.30 7.37 19.76
C ASP A 93 7.99 7.09 18.28
N ASN A 94 7.20 6.06 18.03
CA ASN A 94 6.69 5.70 16.72
C ASN A 94 5.21 6.05 16.62
N LEU A 95 4.79 6.50 15.43
CA LEU A 95 3.37 6.52 15.08
C LEU A 95 2.93 5.06 14.83
N THR A 96 2.07 4.51 15.68
CA THR A 96 1.55 3.14 15.60
C THR A 96 0.12 3.11 16.09
N VAL A 97 -0.71 2.18 15.57
CA VAL A 97 -2.08 2.02 16.08
C VAL A 97 -2.09 1.57 17.55
N ARG A 98 -0.99 0.96 18.01
CA ARG A 98 -0.85 0.50 19.40
C ARG A 98 -0.86 1.59 20.45
N ASN A 99 -0.59 2.84 20.05
CA ASN A 99 -0.54 3.96 21.00
C ASN A 99 -1.87 4.74 21.06
N LEU A 100 -2.86 4.38 20.24
CA LEU A 100 -4.16 5.05 20.20
C LEU A 100 -5.04 4.74 21.42
N PRO A 101 -5.18 3.48 21.90
CA PRO A 101 -6.07 3.16 23.03
C PRO A 101 -5.78 3.96 24.30
N ASP A 102 -4.52 4.28 24.57
CA ASP A 102 -4.12 5.02 25.77
C ASP A 102 -4.48 6.51 25.73
N LEU A 103 -4.88 7.01 24.56
CA LEU A 103 -5.29 8.41 24.35
C LEU A 103 -6.81 8.57 24.30
N ILE A 104 -7.56 7.50 24.56
CA ILE A 104 -9.02 7.48 24.54
C ILE A 104 -9.54 7.49 25.97
N ASP A 105 -10.31 8.52 26.32
CA ASP A 105 -10.91 8.67 27.65
C ASP A 105 -12.16 7.77 27.83
N ASP A 106 -12.97 7.60 26.78
CA ASP A 106 -14.17 6.74 26.85
C ASP A 106 -13.77 5.26 27.02
N ALA A 107 -14.12 4.67 28.16
CA ALA A 107 -13.69 3.33 28.52
C ALA A 107 -14.20 2.24 27.56
N ARG A 108 -15.40 2.42 26.99
CA ARG A 108 -15.99 1.44 26.07
C ARG A 108 -15.29 1.48 24.72
N LEU A 109 -15.07 2.67 24.17
CA LEU A 109 -14.31 2.88 22.95
C LEU A 109 -12.87 2.39 23.13
N LYS A 110 -12.21 2.75 24.24
CA LYS A 110 -10.85 2.30 24.55
C LYS A 110 -10.74 0.78 24.50
N ALA A 111 -11.64 0.06 25.16
CA ALA A 111 -11.65 -1.40 25.15
C ALA A 111 -11.89 -1.97 23.73
N LYS A 112 -12.83 -1.38 22.96
CA LYS A 112 -13.09 -1.78 21.58
C LYS A 112 -11.85 -1.58 20.69
N VAL A 113 -11.22 -0.41 20.75
CA VAL A 113 -10.04 -0.07 19.94
C VAL A 113 -8.85 -0.95 20.34
N ALA A 114 -8.65 -1.23 21.63
CA ALA A 114 -7.60 -2.15 22.08
C ALA A 114 -7.76 -3.55 21.48
N ALA A 115 -8.99 -4.11 21.51
CA ALA A 115 -9.26 -5.41 20.90
C ALA A 115 -9.02 -5.42 19.37
N LEU A 116 -9.39 -4.35 18.66
CA LEU A 116 -9.13 -4.22 17.23
C LEU A 116 -7.64 -4.08 16.92
N VAL A 117 -6.88 -3.40 17.78
CA VAL A 117 -5.41 -3.33 17.68
C VAL A 117 -4.81 -4.72 17.82
N ASP A 118 -5.27 -5.55 18.75
CA ASP A 118 -4.77 -6.93 18.90
C ASP A 118 -5.04 -7.78 17.65
N ILE A 119 -6.22 -7.62 17.03
CA ILE A 119 -6.55 -8.27 15.76
C ILE A 119 -5.61 -7.77 14.65
N ALA A 120 -5.37 -6.47 14.55
CA ALA A 120 -4.45 -5.90 13.56
C ALA A 120 -3.00 -6.39 13.78
N LEU A 121 -2.57 -6.53 15.04
CA LEU A 121 -1.25 -7.05 15.38
C LEU A 121 -1.08 -8.50 14.96
N ASP A 122 -2.12 -9.32 15.14
CA ASP A 122 -2.13 -10.71 14.70
C ASP A 122 -2.08 -10.82 13.18
N ALA A 123 -2.96 -10.08 12.49
CA ALA A 123 -3.04 -10.05 11.04
C ALA A 123 -1.73 -9.58 10.38
N THR A 124 -0.92 -8.74 11.03
CA THR A 124 0.37 -8.27 10.49
C THR A 124 1.61 -9.05 10.98
N LYS A 125 1.44 -10.18 11.68
CA LYS A 125 2.58 -10.99 12.16
C LYS A 125 3.56 -11.36 11.04
N PHE A 126 3.04 -11.81 9.90
CA PHE A 126 3.85 -12.19 8.75
C PHE A 126 4.65 -11.00 8.19
N CYS A 127 4.08 -9.79 8.16
CA CYS A 127 4.78 -8.59 7.71
C CYS A 127 6.01 -8.28 8.57
N ARG A 128 5.94 -8.53 9.89
CA ARG A 128 7.08 -8.33 10.81
C ARG A 128 8.20 -9.34 10.57
N ASP A 129 7.88 -10.60 10.29
CA ASP A 129 8.87 -11.62 9.93
C ASP A 129 9.62 -11.22 8.65
N TRP A 130 8.87 -10.88 7.60
CA TRP A 130 9.43 -10.39 6.33
C TRP A 130 10.31 -9.17 6.50
N ARG A 131 9.85 -8.17 7.27
CA ARG A 131 10.68 -7.00 7.56
C ARG A 131 11.98 -7.39 8.24
N ASN A 132 11.91 -8.18 9.30
CA ASN A 132 13.06 -8.46 10.14
C ASN A 132 14.10 -9.33 9.46
N ARG A 133 13.71 -10.13 8.45
CA ARG A 133 14.58 -11.17 7.89
C ARG A 133 14.87 -11.02 6.40
N ARG A 134 14.10 -10.20 5.68
CA ARG A 134 14.26 -10.02 4.23
C ARG A 134 14.39 -8.55 3.78
N ILE A 135 13.61 -7.65 4.37
CA ILE A 135 13.42 -6.28 3.85
C ILE A 135 14.24 -5.24 4.61
N GLY A 136 14.01 -5.13 5.92
CA GLY A 136 14.72 -4.17 6.78
C GLY A 136 16.09 -4.67 7.23
N HIS A 137 16.24 -6.00 7.29
CA HIS A 137 17.51 -6.68 7.49
C HIS A 137 17.56 -7.91 6.58
N ILE A 138 18.78 -8.40 6.34
CA ILE A 138 19.03 -9.64 5.61
C ILE A 138 19.42 -10.69 6.64
N ASP A 139 18.55 -11.68 6.86
CA ASP A 139 18.83 -12.81 7.72
C ASP A 139 19.98 -13.63 7.13
N LEU A 140 21.06 -13.78 7.89
CA LEU A 140 22.28 -14.42 7.43
C LEU A 140 22.06 -15.89 7.04
N ALA A 141 21.27 -16.63 7.84
CA ALA A 141 21.08 -18.05 7.61
C ALA A 141 20.25 -18.28 6.33
N LEU A 142 19.17 -17.49 6.14
CA LEU A 142 18.41 -17.49 4.90
C LEU A 142 19.26 -17.08 3.68
N ALA A 143 20.07 -16.03 3.82
CA ALA A 143 20.89 -15.52 2.72
C ALA A 143 22.05 -16.45 2.31
N THR A 144 22.54 -17.27 3.24
CA THR A 144 23.68 -18.19 3.01
C THR A 144 23.24 -19.64 2.78
N GLY A 145 21.94 -19.94 2.84
CA GLY A 145 21.41 -21.29 2.67
C GLY A 145 21.68 -22.22 3.87
N ALA A 146 22.00 -21.67 5.03
CA ALA A 146 22.10 -22.44 6.26
C ALA A 146 20.70 -22.91 6.73
N PRO A 147 20.60 -24.01 7.49
CA PRO A 147 19.32 -24.47 8.02
C PRO A 147 18.62 -23.38 8.85
N ALA A 148 17.48 -22.90 8.37
CA ALA A 148 16.65 -21.89 9.01
C ALA A 148 15.17 -22.16 8.74
N ALA A 149 14.30 -21.69 9.63
CA ALA A 149 12.87 -21.66 9.33
C ALA A 149 12.63 -20.77 8.08
N PRO A 150 11.76 -21.16 7.14
CA PRO A 150 11.42 -20.31 6.01
C PRO A 150 10.80 -18.98 6.48
N LEU A 151 10.74 -17.99 5.59
CA LEU A 151 9.92 -16.80 5.83
C LEU A 151 8.46 -17.22 5.99
N ALA A 152 7.71 -16.47 6.79
CA ALA A 152 6.29 -16.66 6.95
C ALA A 152 5.57 -16.65 5.59
N GLU A 153 4.60 -17.53 5.40
CA GLU A 153 3.77 -17.50 4.20
C GLU A 153 3.07 -16.14 4.07
N THR A 154 3.06 -15.62 2.85
CA THR A 154 2.44 -14.33 2.52
C THR A 154 1.73 -14.42 1.19
N ASN A 155 0.57 -13.79 1.10
CA ASN A 155 -0.20 -13.69 -0.13
C ASN A 155 -1.11 -12.44 -0.09
N ARG A 156 -1.70 -12.10 -1.24
CA ARG A 156 -2.56 -10.92 -1.38
C ARG A 156 -3.77 -10.93 -0.44
N LYS A 157 -4.31 -12.11 -0.11
CA LYS A 157 -5.44 -12.24 0.82
C LYS A 157 -5.02 -11.82 2.23
N GLN A 158 -3.88 -12.30 2.72
CA GLN A 158 -3.34 -11.88 4.02
C GLN A 158 -3.06 -10.37 4.07
N VAL A 159 -2.55 -9.78 2.98
CA VAL A 159 -2.37 -8.32 2.88
C VAL A 159 -3.71 -7.58 2.95
N ASN A 160 -4.74 -8.04 2.24
CA ASN A 160 -6.09 -7.45 2.33
C ASN A 160 -6.68 -7.55 3.75
N GLU A 161 -6.50 -8.69 4.41
CA GLU A 161 -6.98 -8.91 5.78
C GLU A 161 -6.27 -8.00 6.78
N ALA A 162 -4.95 -7.84 6.65
CA ALA A 162 -4.17 -6.92 7.47
C ALA A 162 -4.60 -5.45 7.26
N LEU A 163 -4.79 -5.02 6.01
CA LEU A 163 -5.29 -3.69 5.69
C LEU A 163 -6.67 -3.44 6.29
N LYS A 164 -7.58 -4.41 6.14
CA LYS A 164 -8.91 -4.33 6.74
C LYS A 164 -8.84 -4.22 8.27
N ALA A 165 -8.03 -5.05 8.94
CA ALA A 165 -7.92 -5.01 10.39
C ALA A 165 -7.43 -3.64 10.91
N ILE A 166 -6.50 -3.01 10.20
CA ILE A 166 -6.04 -1.65 10.51
C ILE A 166 -7.13 -0.61 10.22
N ALA A 167 -7.84 -0.73 9.10
CA ALA A 167 -8.96 0.15 8.76
C ALA A 167 -10.08 0.06 9.80
N ASP A 168 -10.37 -1.12 10.34
CA ASP A 168 -11.38 -1.32 11.38
C ASP A 168 -11.00 -0.57 12.68
N VAL A 169 -9.71 -0.47 13.02
CA VAL A 169 -9.23 0.37 14.14
C VAL A 169 -9.57 1.84 13.90
N MET A 170 -9.28 2.36 12.71
CA MET A 170 -9.52 3.75 12.37
C MET A 170 -11.03 4.05 12.28
N ASN A 171 -11.80 3.19 11.63
CA ASN A 171 -13.25 3.35 11.50
C ASN A 171 -13.98 3.23 12.86
N ALA A 172 -13.42 2.51 13.84
CA ALA A 172 -13.96 2.54 15.20
C ALA A 172 -13.86 3.92 15.86
N LEU A 173 -12.81 4.69 15.54
CA LEU A 173 -12.68 6.09 15.95
C LEU A 173 -13.63 6.97 15.12
N ASP A 174 -13.69 6.77 13.80
CA ASP A 174 -14.56 7.56 12.92
C ASP A 174 -16.02 7.48 13.37
N ALA A 175 -16.50 6.26 13.62
CA ALA A 175 -17.87 6.01 14.04
C ALA A 175 -18.20 6.66 15.39
N HIS A 176 -17.21 6.78 16.30
CA HIS A 176 -17.44 7.37 17.61
C HIS A 176 -17.41 8.90 17.58
N TYR A 177 -16.44 9.50 16.89
CA TYR A 177 -16.20 10.96 16.94
C TYR A 177 -16.92 11.74 15.84
N PHE A 178 -17.24 11.08 14.73
CA PHE A 178 -17.78 11.72 13.52
C PHE A 178 -19.07 11.08 13.00
N ASP A 179 -19.57 9.99 13.62
CA ASP A 179 -20.74 9.23 13.13
C ASP A 179 -20.61 8.85 11.65
N SER A 180 -19.40 8.45 11.25
CA SER A 180 -19.06 8.09 9.88
C SER A 180 -18.00 7.00 9.83
N GLU A 181 -17.71 6.50 8.63
CA GLU A 181 -16.62 5.56 8.39
C GLU A 181 -15.92 5.92 7.08
N THR A 182 -14.62 5.63 7.01
CA THR A 182 -13.83 5.79 5.79
C THR A 182 -13.82 4.49 5.00
N MET A 183 -14.20 4.56 3.72
CA MET A 183 -14.13 3.43 2.79
C MET A 183 -12.72 3.29 2.18
N TYR A 184 -11.74 2.84 2.97
CA TYR A 184 -10.35 2.75 2.54
C TYR A 184 -10.12 1.76 1.38
N ASP A 185 -10.92 0.72 1.23
CA ASP A 185 -10.76 -0.34 0.22
C ASP A 185 -11.16 0.07 -1.20
N ARG A 186 -11.76 1.26 -1.36
CA ARG A 186 -12.14 1.84 -2.66
C ARG A 186 -11.48 3.19 -2.90
N PRO A 187 -10.14 3.25 -2.95
CA PRO A 187 -9.46 4.49 -3.27
C PRO A 187 -9.78 4.91 -4.71
N VAL A 188 -10.00 6.21 -4.93
CA VAL A 188 -10.18 6.78 -6.26
C VAL A 188 -8.87 7.39 -6.71
N ARG A 189 -8.36 6.93 -7.85
CA ARG A 189 -7.20 7.52 -8.52
C ARG A 189 -7.49 7.76 -9.98
N MET A 190 -7.17 8.96 -10.44
CA MET A 190 -7.12 9.30 -11.86
C MET A 190 -5.66 9.17 -12.32
N ASN A 191 -5.46 8.73 -13.56
CA ASN A 191 -4.14 8.53 -14.16
C ASN A 191 -3.28 7.52 -13.38
N GLY A 192 -3.90 6.38 -13.03
CA GLY A 192 -3.25 5.30 -12.30
C GLY A 192 -2.73 4.20 -13.23
N ALA A 193 -2.54 3.02 -12.65
CA ALA A 193 -2.07 1.82 -13.33
C ALA A 193 -2.96 1.42 -14.52
N LEU A 194 -4.28 1.65 -14.43
CA LEU A 194 -5.19 1.28 -15.51
C LEU A 194 -4.92 2.11 -16.77
N GLU A 195 -4.85 3.42 -16.64
CA GLU A 195 -4.51 4.32 -17.75
C GLU A 195 -3.11 4.02 -18.31
N PHE A 196 -2.15 3.75 -17.41
CA PHE A 196 -0.81 3.31 -17.82
C PHE A 196 -0.85 2.03 -18.69
N LEU A 197 -1.63 1.03 -18.29
CA LEU A 197 -1.78 -0.21 -19.05
C LEU A 197 -2.41 0.02 -20.43
N PHE A 198 -3.34 0.97 -20.57
CA PHE A 198 -3.89 1.32 -21.87
C PHE A 198 -2.84 1.92 -22.79
N VAL A 199 -2.08 2.90 -22.31
CA VAL A 199 -0.99 3.52 -23.08
C VAL A 199 0.08 2.48 -23.44
N LEU A 200 0.45 1.60 -22.51
CA LEU A 200 1.43 0.54 -22.74
C LEU A 200 0.97 -0.43 -23.84
N ASN A 201 -0.30 -0.82 -23.81
CA ASN A 201 -0.90 -1.68 -24.83
C ASN A 201 -0.91 -1.02 -26.21
N ASP A 202 -1.25 0.26 -26.27
CA ASP A 202 -1.23 0.99 -27.54
C ASP A 202 0.19 1.14 -28.09
N GLY A 203 1.17 1.37 -27.21
CA GLY A 203 2.60 1.37 -27.55
C GLY A 203 3.08 0.03 -28.13
N ILE A 204 2.72 -1.09 -27.51
CA ILE A 204 3.06 -2.43 -28.05
C ILE A 204 2.42 -2.65 -29.42
N LYS A 205 1.13 -2.32 -29.58
CA LYS A 205 0.46 -2.46 -30.89
C LYS A 205 1.13 -1.61 -31.97
N ALA A 206 1.54 -0.40 -31.64
CA ALA A 206 2.24 0.49 -32.57
C ALA A 206 3.61 -0.07 -32.96
N ARG A 207 4.39 -0.57 -31.99
CA ARG A 207 5.67 -1.26 -32.23
C ARG A 207 5.47 -2.47 -33.15
N ASP A 208 4.56 -3.37 -32.80
CA ASP A 208 4.34 -4.60 -33.57
C ASP A 208 3.86 -4.31 -35.00
N ALA A 209 3.05 -3.25 -35.19
CA ALA A 209 2.63 -2.80 -36.51
C ALA A 209 3.79 -2.19 -37.32
N ARG A 210 4.69 -1.46 -36.67
CA ARG A 210 5.92 -0.93 -37.29
C ARG A 210 6.85 -2.07 -37.72
N ASP A 211 7.10 -3.02 -36.82
CA ASP A 211 7.99 -4.15 -37.08
C ASP A 211 7.48 -4.96 -38.29
N LYS A 212 6.17 -5.22 -38.37
CA LYS A 212 5.53 -5.86 -39.54
C LYS A 212 5.71 -5.09 -40.85
N ARG A 213 5.62 -3.75 -40.82
CA ARG A 213 5.86 -2.93 -42.03
C ARG A 213 7.31 -3.02 -42.47
N ILE A 214 8.24 -2.99 -41.53
CA ILE A 214 9.68 -3.13 -41.80
C ILE A 214 9.97 -4.51 -42.41
N GLU A 215 9.46 -5.59 -41.81
CA GLU A 215 9.62 -6.96 -42.30
C GLU A 215 9.03 -7.18 -43.70
N ALA A 216 7.91 -6.52 -44.00
CA ALA A 216 7.26 -6.58 -45.32
C ALA A 216 7.94 -5.70 -46.39
N GLY A 217 8.91 -4.86 -46.03
CA GLY A 217 9.51 -3.87 -46.94
C GLY A 217 8.61 -2.66 -47.24
N GLU A 218 7.53 -2.47 -46.47
CA GLU A 218 6.55 -1.37 -46.59
C GLU A 218 6.80 -0.27 -45.54
N TYR A 219 8.05 -0.09 -45.12
CA TYR A 219 8.41 0.86 -44.07
C TYR A 219 8.20 2.31 -44.51
N ARG A 220 7.81 3.15 -43.55
CA ARG A 220 7.75 4.61 -43.69
C ARG A 220 9.04 5.23 -43.20
N THR A 221 9.32 6.48 -43.58
CA THR A 221 10.50 7.22 -43.08
C THR A 221 10.52 7.30 -41.55
N GLU A 222 9.36 7.52 -40.93
CA GLU A 222 9.17 7.55 -39.47
C GLU A 222 9.41 6.19 -38.78
N ASP A 223 9.33 5.07 -39.50
CA ASP A 223 9.58 3.74 -38.93
C ASP A 223 11.08 3.49 -38.69
N LEU A 224 11.95 4.28 -39.31
CA LEU A 224 13.41 4.17 -39.22
C LEU A 224 14.04 5.23 -38.31
N THR A 225 13.24 6.18 -37.82
CA THR A 225 13.70 7.20 -36.88
C THR A 225 13.64 6.65 -35.46
N VAL A 226 14.71 6.87 -34.71
CA VAL A 226 14.72 6.60 -33.26
C VAL A 226 14.26 7.89 -32.58
N ASP A 227 13.10 7.84 -31.94
CA ASP A 227 12.64 8.91 -31.07
C ASP A 227 13.37 8.84 -29.72
N ASP A 228 13.63 9.99 -29.10
CA ASP A 228 14.36 10.09 -27.82
C ASP A 228 13.52 9.72 -26.57
N VAL A 229 12.44 8.95 -26.75
CA VAL A 229 11.45 8.63 -25.69
C VAL A 229 11.03 7.16 -25.68
#